data_AF-A0A8X7VLA4-F1
#
_entry.id   AF-A0A8X7VLA4-F1
#
_cell.length_a   1.000
_cell.length_b   1.000
_cell.length_c   1.000
_cell.angle_alpha   90.00
_cell.angle_beta   90.00
_cell.angle_gamma   90.00
#
_symmetry.space_group_name_H-M   'P 1'
#
loop_
_entity.id
_entity.type
_entity.pdbx_description
1 polymer ?
#
loop_
_entity_poly.entity_id
_entity_poly.type
_entity_poly.pdbx_seq_one_letter_code
_entity_poly.pdbx_strand_id
1 'polypeptide(L)'
;MMQGQWITKSGGKMVEGSKPGLKISVPRFDNFAIIANYARTLIGRFMNPSKQNMKMMLFMLPRIWQVEGRVVGTDLGLGRFQFAFDQEEDIIEVLRMEPFHFDN
;
A
#
# COMPACT_ATOMS: atom_id res chain seq x y z
N MET A 1 33.12 -25.14 -16.08
CA MET A 1 31.80 -25.57 -15.56
C MET A 1 30.84 -25.69 -16.74
N MET A 2 30.35 -26.89 -17.05
CA MET A 2 29.43 -27.11 -18.16
C MET A 2 28.01 -26.75 -17.71
N GLN A 3 27.38 -25.77 -18.36
CA GLN A 3 25.96 -25.45 -18.12
C GLN A 3 25.11 -26.48 -18.86
N GLY A 4 24.38 -27.31 -18.12
CA GLY A 4 23.44 -28.27 -18.69
C GLY A 4 22.24 -27.54 -19.32
N GLN A 5 21.97 -27.83 -20.59
CA GLN A 5 20.81 -27.31 -21.32
C GLN A 5 19.60 -28.22 -21.06
N TRP A 6 18.49 -27.62 -20.64
CA TRP A 6 17.24 -28.33 -20.36
C TRP A 6 16.48 -28.59 -21.66
N ILE A 7 16.39 -29.85 -22.06
CA ILE A 7 15.65 -30.29 -23.25
C ILE A 7 14.43 -31.08 -22.78
N THR A 8 13.24 -30.68 -23.21
CA THR A 8 12.00 -31.46 -22.98
C THR A 8 11.63 -32.18 -24.27
N LYS A 9 11.33 -33.49 -24.20
CA LYS A 9 11.00 -34.30 -25.38
C LYS A 9 9.50 -34.62 -25.35
N SER A 10 8.72 -33.85 -26.11
CA SER A 10 7.36 -34.22 -26.50
C SER A 10 7.31 -34.27 -28.02
N GLY A 11 6.95 -35.42 -28.57
CA GLY A 11 6.61 -35.59 -29.99
C GLY A 11 7.56 -34.93 -31.00
N GLY A 12 8.80 -35.43 -31.11
CA GLY A 12 9.64 -35.24 -32.30
C GLY A 12 10.17 -33.82 -32.62
N LYS A 13 9.86 -32.78 -31.85
CA LYS A 13 10.43 -31.43 -32.07
C LYS A 13 11.14 -30.93 -30.81
N MET A 14 12.45 -30.69 -30.92
CA MET A 14 13.24 -30.06 -29.86
C MET A 14 12.90 -28.56 -29.85
N VAL A 15 12.17 -28.13 -28.82
CA VAL A 15 11.89 -26.71 -28.56
C VAL A 15 12.64 -26.34 -27.29
N GLU A 16 13.37 -25.22 -27.30
CA GLU A 16 14.01 -24.68 -26.12
C GLU A 16 12.92 -24.39 -25.06
N GLY A 17 12.88 -25.22 -24.03
CA GLY A 17 11.90 -25.08 -22.96
C GLY A 17 12.20 -23.80 -22.17
N SER A 18 11.20 -22.94 -22.00
CA SER A 18 11.29 -21.82 -21.07
C SER A 18 11.73 -22.34 -19.70
N LYS A 19 12.81 -21.78 -19.15
CA LYS A 19 13.31 -22.16 -17.83
C LYS A 19 12.14 -22.05 -16.84
N PRO A 20 11.82 -23.09 -16.06
CA PRO A 20 10.76 -22.99 -15.06
C PRO A 20 11.12 -21.84 -14.12
N GLY A 21 10.24 -20.85 -14.01
CA GLY A 21 10.45 -19.71 -13.14
C GLY A 21 10.75 -20.18 -11.72
N LEU A 22 11.76 -19.58 -11.09
CA LEU A 22 12.12 -19.87 -9.70
C LEU A 22 10.89 -19.62 -8.82
N LYS A 23 10.37 -20.69 -8.21
CA LYS A 23 9.31 -20.60 -7.21
C LYS A 23 9.95 -20.31 -5.87
N ILE A 24 9.73 -19.11 -5.34
CA ILE A 24 10.14 -18.74 -3.99
C ILE A 24 8.98 -19.08 -3.06
N SER A 25 9.22 -19.92 -2.07
CA SER A 25 8.26 -20.17 -0.99
C SER A 25 8.51 -19.16 0.12
N VAL A 26 7.50 -18.36 0.45
CA VAL A 26 7.56 -17.44 1.59
C VAL A 26 7.27 -18.25 2.87
N PRO A 27 8.17 -18.25 3.86
CA PRO A 27 7.93 -18.91 5.13
C PRO A 27 6.69 -18.36 5.82
N ARG A 28 5.96 -19.21 6.55
CA ARG A 28 4.84 -18.75 7.35
C ARG A 28 5.37 -17.93 8.52
N PHE A 29 4.84 -16.73 8.69
CA PHE A 29 5.19 -15.82 9.78
C PHE A 29 3.91 -15.35 10.48
N ASP A 30 4.03 -15.10 11.79
CA ASP A 30 2.92 -14.61 12.60
C ASP A 30 2.77 -13.09 12.42
N ASN A 31 1.57 -12.67 12.00
CA ASN A 31 1.23 -11.28 11.72
C ASN A 31 0.40 -10.62 12.82
N PHE A 32 0.09 -11.33 13.91
CA PHE A 32 -0.84 -10.82 14.91
C PHE A 32 -0.42 -9.45 15.46
N ALA A 33 0.86 -9.30 15.84
CA ALA A 33 1.38 -8.04 16.36
C ALA A 33 1.39 -6.92 15.30
N ILE A 34 1.67 -7.25 14.03
CA ILE A 34 1.65 -6.27 12.94
C ILE A 34 0.21 -5.80 12.72
N ILE A 35 -0.74 -6.72 12.60
CA ILE A 35 -2.16 -6.37 12.42
C ILE A 35 -2.66 -5.51 13.57
N ALA A 36 -2.32 -5.87 14.82
CA ALA A 36 -2.69 -5.09 16.00
C ALA A 36 -2.11 -3.66 15.97
N ASN A 37 -0.84 -3.50 15.59
CA ASN A 37 -0.20 -2.18 15.50
C ASN A 37 -0.80 -1.27 14.42
N TYR A 38 -1.35 -1.84 13.35
CA TYR A 38 -1.95 -1.09 12.24
C TYR A 38 -3.48 -1.02 12.30
N ALA A 39 -4.11 -1.52 13.38
CA ALA A 39 -5.57 -1.59 13.51
C ALA A 39 -6.25 -0.22 13.42
N ARG A 40 -5.56 0.87 13.78
CA ARG A 40 -6.06 2.25 13.78
C ARG A 40 -5.46 3.10 12.66
N THR A 41 -5.23 2.49 11.50
CA THR A 41 -4.66 3.19 10.35
C THR A 41 -5.69 3.37 9.24
N LEU A 42 -5.79 4.59 8.72
CA LEU A 42 -6.56 4.91 7.52
C LEU A 42 -5.60 5.04 6.34
N ILE A 43 -5.86 4.31 5.26
CA ILE A 43 -5.10 4.41 4.02
C ILE A 43 -6.00 5.03 2.96
N GLY A 44 -5.50 6.08 2.31
CA GLY A 44 -6.20 6.78 1.24
C GLY A 44 -5.31 7.05 0.04
N ARG A 45 -5.93 7.60 -1.02
CA ARG A 45 -5.26 8.00 -2.26
C ARG A 45 -5.79 9.34 -2.72
N PHE A 46 -4.89 10.24 -3.09
CA PHE A 46 -5.25 11.48 -3.77
C PHE A 46 -5.63 11.20 -5.23
N MET A 47 -6.82 11.65 -5.62
CA MET A 47 -7.38 11.39 -6.96
C MET A 47 -6.84 12.36 -8.01
N ASN A 48 -6.32 13.51 -7.60
CA ASN A 48 -5.75 14.52 -8.50
C ASN A 48 -4.34 14.95 -8.06
N PRO A 49 -3.30 14.12 -8.27
CA PRO A 49 -1.94 14.42 -7.80
C PRO A 49 -1.32 15.71 -8.34
N SER A 50 -1.80 16.24 -9.48
CA SER A 50 -1.30 17.50 -10.03
C SER A 50 -1.76 18.73 -9.23
N LYS A 51 -2.96 18.66 -8.62
CA LYS A 51 -3.49 19.71 -7.73
C LYS A 51 -3.30 19.39 -6.24
N GLN A 52 -3.20 18.11 -5.88
CA GLN A 52 -3.12 17.62 -4.50
C GLN A 52 -1.68 17.22 -4.17
N ASN A 53 -0.86 18.22 -3.82
CA ASN A 53 0.51 17.96 -3.38
C ASN A 53 0.52 17.13 -2.08
N MET A 54 1.18 15.97 -2.11
CA MET A 54 1.22 15.01 -1.01
C MET A 54 1.64 15.64 0.32
N LYS A 55 2.75 16.39 0.35
CA LYS A 55 3.27 17.01 1.58
C LYS A 55 2.29 18.04 2.15
N MET A 56 1.69 18.85 1.27
CA MET A 56 0.69 19.83 1.70
C MET A 56 -0.57 19.14 2.23
N MET A 57 -1.05 18.09 1.57
CA MET A 57 -2.26 17.38 1.99
C MET A 57 -2.06 16.63 3.30
N LEU A 58 -0.91 15.97 3.50
CA LEU A 58 -0.57 15.34 4.78
C LEU A 58 -0.58 16.32 5.95
N PHE A 59 -0.23 17.58 5.69
CA PHE A 59 -0.27 18.65 6.67
C PHE A 59 -1.68 19.24 6.87
N MET A 60 -2.46 19.40 5.79
CA MET A 60 -3.77 20.05 5.83
C MET A 60 -4.90 19.14 6.28
N LEU A 61 -4.89 17.86 5.92
CA LEU A 61 -5.98 16.92 6.24
C LEU A 61 -6.26 16.78 7.74
N PRO A 62 -5.25 16.63 8.63
CA PRO A 62 -5.50 16.58 10.07
C PRO A 62 -6.24 17.81 10.61
N ARG A 63 -6.02 18.99 10.00
CA ARG A 63 -6.69 20.22 10.38
C ARG A 63 -8.13 20.25 9.90
N ILE A 64 -8.36 19.84 8.65
CA ILE A 64 -9.70 19.78 8.06
C ILE A 64 -10.58 18.81 8.86
N TRP A 65 -10.02 17.67 9.23
CA TRP A 65 -10.67 16.65 10.05
C TRP A 65 -10.76 16.98 11.54
N GLN A 66 -10.16 18.09 11.99
CA GLN A 66 -10.10 18.48 13.41
C GLN A 66 -9.44 17.42 14.33
N VAL A 67 -8.43 16.71 13.80
CA VAL A 67 -7.64 15.68 14.49
C VAL A 67 -6.15 16.05 14.59
N GLU A 68 -5.80 17.33 14.40
CA GLU A 68 -4.43 17.82 14.53
C GLU A 68 -3.84 17.42 15.90
N GLY A 69 -2.64 16.84 15.88
CA GLY A 69 -1.96 16.34 17.08
C GLY A 69 -2.40 14.95 17.57
N ARG A 70 -3.44 14.34 16.97
CA ARG A 70 -3.98 13.02 17.35
C ARG A 70 -3.80 11.96 16.26
N VAL A 71 -3.08 12.33 15.20
CA VAL A 71 -2.82 11.49 14.03
C VAL A 71 -1.44 11.76 13.46
N VAL A 72 -0.80 10.74 12.92
CA VAL A 72 0.48 10.82 12.21
C VAL A 72 0.30 10.43 10.76
N GLY A 73 0.60 11.35 9.84
CA GLY A 73 0.53 11.15 8.39
C GLY A 73 1.85 10.65 7.79
N THR A 74 1.77 9.68 6.89
CA THR A 74 2.92 9.10 6.16
C THR A 74 2.62 9.01 4.67
N ASP A 75 3.58 9.42 3.83
CA ASP A 75 3.54 9.23 2.39
C ASP A 75 3.92 7.78 2.04
N LEU A 76 3.02 7.05 1.37
CA LEU A 76 3.26 5.68 0.91
C LEU A 76 3.72 5.61 -0.56
N GLY A 77 3.90 6.77 -1.20
CA GLY A 77 4.20 6.90 -2.61
C GLY A 77 3.01 6.56 -3.52
N LEU A 78 3.18 6.85 -4.81
CA LEU A 78 2.17 6.60 -5.85
C LEU A 78 0.81 7.25 -5.54
N GLY A 79 0.84 8.44 -4.93
CA GLY A 79 -0.34 9.20 -4.56
C GLY A 79 -1.13 8.62 -3.37
N ARG A 80 -0.57 7.65 -2.65
CA ARG A 80 -1.19 7.04 -1.46
C ARG A 80 -0.60 7.61 -0.18
N PHE A 81 -1.43 7.67 0.85
CA PHE A 81 -1.04 8.11 2.17
C PHE A 81 -1.59 7.14 3.23
N GLN A 82 -0.98 7.18 4.41
CA GLN A 82 -1.47 6.53 5.60
C GLN A 82 -1.57 7.55 6.72
N PHE A 83 -2.64 7.47 7.50
CA PHE A 83 -2.79 8.18 8.78
C PHE A 83 -2.94 7.16 9.90
N ALA A 84 -2.05 7.21 10.89
CA ALA A 84 -2.16 6.41 12.10
C ALA A 84 -2.81 7.25 13.20
N PHE A 85 -3.95 6.79 13.72
CA PHE A 85 -4.75 7.51 14.71
C PHE A 85 -4.52 6.97 16.12
N ASP A 86 -4.60 7.86 17.09
CA ASP A 86 -4.57 7.47 18.50
C ASP A 86 -5.87 6.76 18.92
N GLN A 87 -7.02 7.26 18.43
CA GLN A 87 -8.36 6.80 18.79
C GLN A 87 -9.15 6.31 17.55
N GLU A 88 -10.00 5.30 17.75
CA GLU A 88 -10.81 4.73 16.67
C GLU A 88 -11.98 5.65 16.30
N GLU A 89 -12.51 6.40 17.28
CA GLU A 89 -13.60 7.36 17.11
C GLU A 89 -13.26 8.44 16.07
N ASP A 90 -11.98 8.84 16.01
CA ASP A 90 -11.50 9.80 15.02
C ASP A 90 -11.56 9.25 13.60
N ILE A 91 -11.29 7.96 13.42
CA ILE A 91 -11.41 7.29 12.12
C ILE A 91 -12.88 7.31 11.69
N ILE A 92 -13.78 6.96 12.61
CA ILE A 92 -15.22 6.94 12.34
C ILE A 92 -15.70 8.34 11.93
N GLU A 93 -15.26 9.37 12.64
CA GLU A 93 -15.66 10.76 12.35
C GLU A 93 -15.09 11.25 11.02
N VAL A 94 -13.82 10.96 10.72
CA VAL A 94 -13.21 11.24 9.40
C VAL A 94 -14.00 10.56 8.28
N LEU A 95 -14.41 9.31 8.47
CA LEU A 95 -15.17 8.56 7.46
C LEU A 95 -16.60 9.08 7.28
N ARG A 96 -17.21 9.66 8.31
CA ARG A 96 -18.54 10.28 8.24
C ARG A 96 -18.56 11.57 7.41
N MET A 97 -17.43 12.27 7.35
CA MET A 97 -17.32 13.54 6.62
C MET A 97 -17.32 13.40 5.08
N GLU A 98 -17.40 12.17 4.54
CA GLU A 98 -17.54 11.90 3.10
C GLU A 98 -16.36 12.39 2.21
N PRO A 99 -16.37 12.20 0.87
CA PRO A 99 -15.26 12.61 0.02
C PRO A 99 -15.04 14.13 0.03
N PHE A 100 -13.86 14.54 0.49
CA PHE A 100 -13.46 15.95 0.47
C PHE A 100 -13.09 16.39 -0.95
N HIS A 101 -13.94 17.22 -1.55
CA HIS A 101 -13.61 17.93 -2.78
C HIS A 101 -12.89 19.23 -2.44
N PHE A 102 -11.67 19.38 -2.96
CA PHE A 102 -10.91 20.63 -2.86
C PHE A 102 -11.13 21.41 -4.15
N ASP A 103 -12.15 22.26 -4.19
CA ASP A 103 -12.33 23.23 -5.28
C ASP A 103 -11.33 24.37 -5.12
N ASN A 104 -10.33 24.39 -6.00
CA ASN A 104 -9.50 25.56 -6.34
C ASN A 104 -9.46 25.68 -7.87
#